data_AF-A0A524NK30-F1
#
_entry.id   AF-A0A524NK30-F1
#
_cell.length_a   1.000
_cell.length_b   1.000
_cell.length_c   1.000
_cell.angle_alpha   90.00
_cell.angle_beta   90.00
_cell.angle_gamma   90.00
#
_symmetry.space_group_name_H-M   'P 1'
#
loop_
_entity.id
_entity.type
_entity.pdbx_description
1 polymer ?
#
loop_
_entity_poly.entity_id
_entity_poly.type
_entity_poly.pdbx_seq_one_letter_code
_entity_poly.pdbx_strand_id
1 'polypeptide(L)'
;LGQRMLMNGSLDGFCSAGNTGAMMVGAMQIITSIPGIIRPAIAAPVPNMDGTPVIMLDVGLNPDARPDVLYQYGSIGTIYSKLVHGIKIPRVALLNVGREESKGNLVTRSAYQLMNESSAYNFIGNIEANEFFVSSRADVIVTDGFIGNMMLKQAEAFYKLISIKEVCNGYFEMFNFENFGGTPVLGINAPLIIGHGISNEIAIKNMLLHTYEVVNAKLVKRIKEELDR
;
A
#
# COMPACT_ATOMS: atom_id res chain seq x y z
N LEU A 1 -17.69 -14.30 7.93
CA LEU A 1 -17.64 -14.61 9.37
C LEU A 1 -16.56 -13.79 10.09
N GLY A 2 -15.28 -13.97 9.75
CA GLY A 2 -14.15 -13.30 10.44
C GLY A 2 -14.23 -11.78 10.50
N GLN A 3 -14.57 -11.09 9.41
CA GLN A 3 -14.71 -9.62 9.44
C GLN A 3 -15.85 -9.12 10.35
N ARG A 4 -16.92 -9.91 10.55
CA ARG A 4 -17.96 -9.55 11.54
C ARG A 4 -17.45 -9.73 12.97
N MET A 5 -16.63 -10.76 13.21
CA MET A 5 -15.95 -10.97 14.50
C MET A 5 -14.90 -9.88 14.79
N LEU A 6 -14.29 -9.32 13.75
CA LEU A 6 -13.43 -8.15 13.90
C LEU A 6 -14.25 -6.92 14.32
N MET A 7 -15.37 -6.66 13.64
CA MET A 7 -16.20 -5.49 13.94
C MET A 7 -16.97 -5.58 15.27
N ASN A 8 -17.24 -6.78 15.78
CA ASN A 8 -17.87 -6.95 17.09
C ASN A 8 -16.87 -7.00 18.26
N GLY A 9 -15.57 -6.83 17.99
CA GLY A 9 -14.51 -6.81 19.01
C GLY A 9 -14.07 -8.20 19.50
N SER A 10 -14.44 -9.29 18.82
CA SER A 10 -13.95 -10.64 19.16
C SER A 10 -12.54 -10.92 18.63
N LEU A 11 -12.03 -10.08 17.73
CA LEU A 11 -10.69 -10.16 17.15
C LEU A 11 -10.05 -8.76 17.14
N ASP A 12 -8.73 -8.67 17.31
CA ASP A 12 -7.98 -7.41 17.16
C ASP A 12 -7.57 -7.13 15.71
N GLY A 13 -7.43 -8.18 14.90
CA GLY A 13 -7.10 -8.11 13.48
C GLY A 13 -7.60 -9.33 12.72
N PHE A 14 -7.76 -9.20 11.41
CA PHE A 14 -8.18 -10.29 10.54
C PHE A 14 -7.31 -10.34 9.29
N CYS A 15 -6.85 -11.53 8.91
CA CYS A 15 -6.14 -11.76 7.67
C CYS A 15 -6.70 -12.96 6.90
N SER A 16 -6.58 -12.95 5.59
CA SER A 16 -7.06 -14.04 4.74
C SER A 16 -6.33 -14.09 3.41
N ALA A 17 -5.94 -15.30 3.00
CA ALA A 17 -5.47 -15.61 1.64
C ALA A 17 -6.64 -16.04 0.72
N GLY A 18 -7.89 -15.78 1.10
CA GLY A 18 -9.06 -16.12 0.31
C GLY A 18 -9.27 -15.21 -0.90
N ASN A 19 -10.44 -15.31 -1.54
CA ASN A 19 -10.78 -14.47 -2.68
C ASN A 19 -10.70 -12.96 -2.33
N THR A 20 -9.82 -12.23 -3.01
CA THR A 20 -9.61 -10.78 -2.81
C THR A 20 -10.90 -9.99 -2.97
N GLY A 21 -11.71 -10.30 -3.98
CA GLY A 21 -13.01 -9.64 -4.20
C GLY A 21 -13.96 -9.78 -3.01
N ALA A 22 -14.10 -10.99 -2.47
CA ALA A 22 -14.92 -11.25 -1.28
C ALA A 22 -14.38 -10.52 -0.03
N MET A 23 -13.05 -10.48 0.13
CA MET A 23 -12.39 -9.72 1.19
C MET A 23 -12.71 -8.22 1.09
N MET A 24 -12.72 -7.69 -0.13
CA MET A 24 -13.02 -6.28 -0.39
C MET A 24 -14.48 -5.92 -0.24
N VAL A 25 -15.40 -6.78 -0.69
CA VAL A 25 -16.84 -6.60 -0.43
C VAL A 25 -17.09 -6.52 1.08
N GLY A 26 -16.52 -7.44 1.85
CA GLY A 26 -16.63 -7.40 3.29
C GLY A 26 -16.00 -6.13 3.90
N ALA A 27 -14.82 -5.72 3.44
CA ALA A 27 -14.17 -4.52 3.94
C ALA A 27 -15.02 -3.26 3.71
N MET A 28 -15.69 -3.17 2.55
CA MET A 28 -16.53 -2.02 2.21
C MET A 28 -17.91 -2.07 2.90
N GLN A 29 -18.50 -3.25 3.07
CA GLN A 29 -19.89 -3.38 3.57
C GLN A 29 -20.00 -3.67 5.07
N ILE A 30 -19.00 -4.32 5.66
CA ILE A 30 -19.02 -4.76 7.06
C ILE A 30 -18.11 -3.84 7.89
N ILE A 31 -16.87 -3.63 7.45
CA ILE A 31 -15.90 -2.83 8.22
C ILE A 31 -16.10 -1.34 7.97
N THR A 32 -16.31 -0.95 6.71
CA THR A 32 -16.48 0.43 6.24
C THR A 32 -15.24 1.31 6.42
N SER A 33 -15.16 2.39 5.65
CA SER A 33 -14.08 3.37 5.72
C SER A 33 -14.12 4.17 7.02
N ILE A 34 -12.96 4.61 7.49
CA ILE A 34 -12.85 5.61 8.54
C ILE A 34 -13.57 6.90 8.06
N PRO A 35 -14.41 7.57 8.89
CA PRO A 35 -15.01 8.85 8.51
C PRO A 35 -13.95 9.85 8.05
N GLY A 36 -14.21 10.54 6.93
CA GLY A 36 -13.23 11.43 6.28
C GLY A 36 -12.36 10.75 5.23
N ILE A 37 -12.25 9.42 5.21
CA ILE A 37 -11.62 8.67 4.12
C ILE A 37 -12.61 8.52 2.96
N ILE A 38 -12.28 9.15 1.83
CA ILE A 38 -12.95 9.09 0.53
C ILE A 38 -12.93 7.66 -0.01
N ARG A 39 -11.73 7.05 -0.11
CA ARG A 39 -11.54 5.67 -0.55
C ARG A 39 -10.42 4.99 0.24
N PRO A 40 -10.61 3.75 0.73
CA PRO A 40 -9.52 2.96 1.28
C PRO A 40 -8.60 2.46 0.16
N ALA A 41 -7.40 2.01 0.51
CA ALA A 41 -6.40 1.52 -0.46
C ALA A 41 -5.69 0.27 0.04
N ILE A 42 -5.17 -0.52 -0.90
CA ILE A 42 -4.29 -1.65 -0.61
C ILE A 42 -2.84 -1.14 -0.70
N ALA A 43 -2.05 -1.33 0.36
CA ALA A 43 -0.63 -0.95 0.38
C ALA A 43 0.25 -2.15 0.05
N ALA A 44 0.97 -2.12 -1.07
CA ALA A 44 1.97 -3.14 -1.38
C ALA A 44 3.38 -2.68 -0.95
N PRO A 45 4.19 -3.54 -0.32
CA PRO A 45 5.60 -3.27 -0.16
C PRO A 45 6.31 -3.24 -1.52
N VAL A 46 7.26 -2.33 -1.67
CA VAL A 46 8.08 -2.17 -2.88
C VAL A 46 9.53 -2.47 -2.51
N PRO A 47 10.20 -3.40 -3.23
CA PRO A 47 11.63 -3.63 -3.07
C PRO A 47 12.43 -2.38 -3.37
N ASN A 48 13.47 -2.13 -2.58
CA ASN A 48 14.41 -1.05 -2.81
C ASN A 48 15.85 -1.52 -2.53
N MET A 49 16.81 -0.98 -3.27
CA MET A 49 18.21 -1.43 -3.30
C MET A 49 18.93 -1.32 -1.95
N ASP A 50 18.56 -0.34 -1.12
CA ASP A 50 19.17 -0.14 0.20
C ASP A 50 18.39 -0.81 1.35
N GLY A 51 17.32 -1.54 1.04
CA GLY A 51 16.48 -2.21 2.02
C GLY A 51 15.52 -1.29 2.79
N THR A 52 15.49 0.02 2.50
CA THR A 52 14.54 0.95 3.13
C THR A 52 13.11 0.52 2.77
N PRO A 53 12.20 0.42 3.75
CA PRO A 53 10.81 0.05 3.50
C PRO A 53 10.08 1.11 2.65
N VAL A 54 9.59 0.71 1.47
CA VAL A 54 8.77 1.54 0.58
C VAL A 54 7.40 0.89 0.42
N ILE A 55 6.34 1.70 0.34
CA ILE A 55 4.99 1.23 0.01
C ILE A 55 4.46 1.89 -1.25
N MET A 56 3.66 1.16 -2.03
CA MET A 56 2.86 1.67 -3.13
C MET A 56 1.37 1.58 -2.80
N LEU A 57 0.64 2.65 -3.09
CA LEU A 57 -0.78 2.84 -2.81
C LEU A 57 -1.43 3.53 -4.02
N ASP A 58 -2.48 3.03 -4.65
CA ASP A 58 -3.21 1.77 -4.43
C ASP A 58 -2.73 0.68 -5.41
N VAL A 59 -3.04 -0.59 -5.14
CA VAL A 59 -2.63 -1.74 -5.98
C VAL A 59 -3.77 -2.65 -6.40
N GLY A 60 -5.00 -2.12 -6.44
CA GLY A 60 -6.11 -2.80 -7.11
C GLY A 60 -7.49 -2.59 -6.51
N LEU A 61 -7.64 -1.79 -5.45
CA LEU A 61 -8.96 -1.55 -4.85
C LEU A 61 -9.77 -0.51 -5.63
N ASN A 62 -9.12 0.51 -6.16
CA ASN A 62 -9.77 1.61 -6.88
C ASN A 62 -9.05 1.83 -8.22
N PRO A 63 -9.44 1.10 -9.28
CA PRO A 63 -8.84 1.23 -10.60
C PRO A 63 -8.90 2.66 -11.15
N ASP A 64 -10.04 3.33 -10.97
CA ASP A 64 -10.27 4.70 -11.45
C ASP A 64 -10.28 5.68 -10.27
N ALA A 65 -9.11 5.94 -9.70
CA ALA A 65 -8.97 6.90 -8.61
C ALA A 65 -9.06 8.34 -9.13
N ARG A 66 -9.73 9.22 -8.36
CA ARG A 66 -9.79 10.66 -8.62
C ARG A 66 -8.59 11.39 -8.00
N PRO A 67 -8.29 12.65 -8.40
CA PRO A 67 -7.17 13.42 -7.85
C PRO A 67 -7.19 13.58 -6.32
N ASP A 68 -8.37 13.82 -5.73
CA ASP A 68 -8.58 13.94 -4.29
C ASP A 68 -8.31 12.62 -3.54
N VAL A 69 -8.58 11.49 -4.21
CA VAL A 69 -8.27 10.16 -3.68
C VAL A 69 -6.77 9.89 -3.69
N LEU A 70 -6.06 10.25 -4.77
CA LEU A 70 -4.60 10.14 -4.84
C LEU A 70 -3.91 11.01 -3.78
N TYR A 71 -4.35 12.25 -3.61
CA TYR A 71 -3.92 13.12 -2.53
C TYR A 71 -4.05 12.44 -1.16
N GLN A 72 -5.23 11.87 -0.89
CA GLN A 72 -5.50 11.19 0.37
C GLN A 72 -4.59 9.95 0.58
N TYR A 73 -4.23 9.22 -0.48
CA TYR A 73 -3.28 8.11 -0.36
C TYR A 73 -1.90 8.57 0.10
N GLY A 74 -1.47 9.79 -0.25
CA GLY A 74 -0.28 10.41 0.31
C GLY A 74 -0.35 10.54 1.82
N SER A 75 -1.47 11.04 2.35
CA SER A 75 -1.70 11.17 3.80
C SER A 75 -1.72 9.82 4.52
N ILE A 76 -2.54 8.88 4.04
CA ILE A 76 -2.68 7.57 4.69
C ILE A 76 -1.36 6.78 4.62
N GLY A 77 -0.67 6.82 3.48
CA GLY A 77 0.62 6.18 3.31
C GLY A 77 1.71 6.78 4.21
N THR A 78 1.69 8.10 4.39
CA THR A 78 2.61 8.79 5.33
C THR A 78 2.39 8.32 6.76
N ILE A 79 1.13 8.21 7.20
CA ILE A 79 0.78 7.73 8.55
C ILE A 79 1.25 6.28 8.71
N TYR A 80 0.98 5.42 7.73
CA TYR A 80 1.43 4.03 7.76
C TYR A 80 2.95 3.93 7.86
N SER A 81 3.68 4.62 6.98
CA SER A 81 5.14 4.59 6.94
C SER A 81 5.78 5.11 8.24
N LYS A 82 5.20 6.15 8.87
CA LYS A 82 5.61 6.61 10.20
C LYS A 82 5.40 5.56 11.29
N LEU A 83 4.23 4.96 11.34
CA LEU A 83 3.80 4.14 12.48
C LEU A 83 4.25 2.69 12.40
N VAL A 84 4.30 2.13 11.20
CA VAL A 84 4.65 0.73 10.95
C VAL A 84 6.11 0.60 10.57
N HIS A 85 6.62 1.46 9.68
CA HIS A 85 8.02 1.40 9.24
C HIS A 85 8.98 2.30 10.06
N GLY A 86 8.45 3.14 10.96
CA GLY A 86 9.28 4.01 11.81
C GLY A 86 9.96 5.17 11.07
N ILE A 87 9.55 5.46 9.82
CA ILE A 87 10.15 6.53 9.02
C ILE A 87 9.61 7.88 9.49
N LYS A 88 10.46 8.69 10.12
CA LYS A 88 10.04 9.95 10.79
C LYS A 88 9.39 10.96 9.83
N ILE A 89 9.96 11.12 8.64
CA ILE A 89 9.49 12.07 7.62
C ILE A 89 9.43 11.33 6.27
N PRO A 90 8.38 10.52 6.03
CA PRO A 90 8.25 9.77 4.78
C PRO A 90 8.14 10.70 3.58
N ARG A 91 8.92 10.43 2.54
CA ARG A 91 8.87 11.10 1.26
C ARG A 91 7.78 10.48 0.41
N VAL A 92 6.84 11.30 -0.01
CA VAL A 92 5.70 10.90 -0.83
C VAL A 92 5.97 11.29 -2.27
N ALA A 93 5.88 10.34 -3.19
CA ALA A 93 6.00 10.58 -4.62
C ALA A 93 4.75 10.13 -5.37
N LEU A 94 4.45 10.79 -6.48
CA LEU A 94 3.38 10.41 -7.41
C LEU A 94 3.98 9.62 -8.58
N LEU A 95 3.52 8.38 -8.79
CA LEU A 95 3.97 7.56 -9.92
C LEU A 95 3.49 8.19 -11.23
N ASN A 96 4.41 8.40 -12.16
CA ASN A 96 4.13 9.14 -13.39
C ASN A 96 5.01 8.67 -14.56
N VAL A 97 4.72 9.19 -15.76
CA VAL A 97 5.44 8.92 -17.01
C VAL A 97 6.64 9.84 -17.25
N GLY A 98 6.93 10.72 -16.29
CA GLY A 98 8.05 11.67 -16.32
C GLY A 98 8.16 12.43 -15.00
N ARG A 99 9.33 13.00 -14.72
CA ARG A 99 9.60 13.73 -13.46
C ARG A 99 9.00 15.13 -13.41
N GLU A 100 8.79 15.74 -14.56
CA GLU A 100 8.31 17.11 -14.63
C GLU A 100 6.85 17.21 -14.16
N GLU A 101 6.51 18.32 -13.49
CA GLU A 101 5.16 18.59 -12.98
C GLU A 101 4.06 18.46 -14.05
N SER A 102 4.37 18.85 -15.29
CA SER A 102 3.43 18.82 -16.41
C SER A 102 3.17 17.42 -16.99
N LYS A 103 3.83 16.37 -16.48
CA LYS A 103 3.72 15.00 -17.01
C LYS A 103 2.54 14.24 -16.44
N GLY A 104 2.10 13.28 -17.24
CA GLY A 104 1.00 12.38 -16.91
C GLY A 104 -0.33 12.80 -17.49
N ASN A 105 -1.36 12.04 -17.14
CA ASN A 105 -2.71 12.26 -17.61
C ASN A 105 -3.38 13.39 -16.80
N LEU A 106 -4.65 13.69 -17.10
CA LEU A 106 -5.38 14.75 -16.39
C LEU A 106 -5.46 14.49 -14.88
N VAL A 107 -5.70 13.23 -14.49
CA VAL A 107 -5.84 12.84 -13.08
C VAL A 107 -4.54 13.05 -12.32
N THR A 108 -3.41 12.55 -12.84
CA THR A 108 -2.11 12.68 -12.18
C THR A 108 -1.63 14.12 -12.12
N ARG A 109 -1.88 14.94 -13.15
CA ARG A 109 -1.54 16.37 -13.11
C ARG A 109 -2.37 17.14 -12.08
N SER A 110 -3.68 16.88 -12.00
CA SER A 110 -4.52 17.48 -10.98
C SER A 110 -4.15 17.01 -9.57
N ALA A 111 -3.79 15.72 -9.41
CA ALA A 111 -3.31 15.20 -8.14
C ALA A 111 -1.98 15.87 -7.75
N TYR A 112 -1.04 16.00 -8.68
CA TYR A 112 0.23 16.68 -8.44
C TYR A 112 0.02 18.07 -7.85
N GLN A 113 -0.87 18.88 -8.43
CA GLN A 113 -1.17 20.21 -7.91
C GLN A 113 -1.64 20.16 -6.45
N LEU A 114 -2.64 19.30 -6.15
CA LEU A 114 -3.14 19.13 -4.78
C LEU A 114 -2.05 18.66 -3.81
N MET A 115 -1.18 17.74 -4.25
CA MET A 115 -0.11 17.19 -3.43
C MET A 115 1.01 18.20 -3.19
N ASN A 116 1.32 19.05 -4.17
CA ASN A 116 2.36 20.07 -4.11
C ASN A 116 1.98 21.26 -3.22
N GLU A 117 0.68 21.58 -3.15
CA GLU A 117 0.13 22.62 -2.26
C GLU A 117 -0.08 22.11 -0.82
N SER A 118 0.09 20.80 -0.58
CA SER A 118 -0.16 20.17 0.73
C SER A 118 0.93 20.45 1.75
N SER A 119 0.53 20.70 3.00
CA SER A 119 1.41 20.65 4.17
C SER A 119 1.27 19.34 4.98
N ALA A 120 0.38 18.43 4.57
CA ALA A 120 0.06 17.22 5.33
C ALA A 120 1.18 16.16 5.31
N TYR A 121 2.03 16.19 4.28
CA TYR A 121 3.13 15.24 4.09
C TYR A 121 4.25 15.84 3.24
N ASN A 122 5.40 15.18 3.24
CA ASN A 122 6.58 15.62 2.48
C ASN A 122 6.49 15.13 1.02
N PHE A 123 5.81 15.89 0.17
CA PHE A 123 5.71 15.58 -1.26
C PHE A 123 7.00 15.95 -2.00
N ILE A 124 7.57 14.99 -2.74
CA ILE A 124 8.84 15.14 -3.47
C ILE A 124 8.67 15.19 -4.99
N GLY A 125 7.43 15.33 -5.47
CA GLY A 125 7.09 15.38 -6.89
C GLY A 125 6.86 14.01 -7.52
N ASN A 126 7.05 13.94 -8.83
CA ASN A 126 6.84 12.73 -9.61
C ASN A 126 8.01 11.75 -9.49
N ILE A 127 7.69 10.46 -9.55
CA ILE A 127 8.66 9.36 -9.73
C ILE A 127 8.29 8.57 -10.99
N GLU A 128 9.30 8.26 -11.81
CA GLU A 128 9.11 7.43 -13.00
C GLU A 128 9.14 5.94 -12.66
N ALA A 129 8.41 5.13 -13.44
CA ALA A 129 8.33 3.69 -13.21
C ALA A 129 9.68 2.96 -13.34
N ASN A 130 10.63 3.47 -14.13
CA ASN A 130 11.97 2.90 -14.25
C ASN A 130 12.86 3.15 -13.02
N GLU A 131 12.53 4.15 -12.20
CA GLU A 131 13.21 4.42 -10.93
C GLU A 131 12.64 3.60 -9.77
N PHE A 132 11.45 3.05 -9.95
CA PHE A 132 10.60 2.50 -8.90
C PHE A 132 11.29 1.47 -7.99
N PHE A 133 12.14 0.60 -8.55
CA PHE A 133 12.87 -0.42 -7.78
C PHE A 133 14.33 -0.05 -7.49
N VAL A 134 14.88 0.96 -8.17
CA VAL A 134 16.32 1.27 -8.14
C VAL A 134 16.64 2.51 -7.32
N SER A 135 15.62 3.29 -6.96
CA SER A 135 15.75 4.60 -6.38
C SER A 135 15.17 4.64 -4.99
N SER A 136 16.00 4.96 -4.00
CA SER A 136 15.56 5.24 -2.64
C SER A 136 14.99 6.65 -2.47
N ARG A 137 14.33 7.22 -3.48
CA ARG A 137 13.84 8.61 -3.43
C ARG A 137 12.54 8.77 -2.67
N ALA A 138 11.69 7.75 -2.63
CA ALA A 138 10.38 7.80 -2.00
C ALA A 138 10.23 6.68 -0.97
N ASP A 139 9.44 6.95 0.06
CA ASP A 139 9.05 5.96 1.08
C ASP A 139 7.57 5.56 0.91
N VAL A 140 6.80 6.42 0.24
CA VAL A 140 5.40 6.22 -0.15
C VAL A 140 5.24 6.61 -1.62
N ILE A 141 4.76 5.69 -2.46
CA ILE A 141 4.51 5.92 -3.88
C ILE A 141 3.00 5.85 -4.12
N VAL A 142 2.44 6.94 -4.63
CA VAL A 142 1.01 7.09 -4.88
C VAL A 142 0.70 6.81 -6.35
N THR A 143 -0.36 6.05 -6.60
CA THR A 143 -0.91 5.71 -7.91
C THR A 143 -2.37 5.25 -7.79
N ASP A 144 -3.06 5.12 -8.90
CA ASP A 144 -4.38 4.47 -8.92
C ASP A 144 -4.25 2.94 -8.87
N GLY A 145 -5.33 2.25 -8.53
CA GLY A 145 -5.32 0.81 -8.39
C GLY A 145 -5.07 0.07 -9.70
N PHE A 146 -5.31 0.69 -10.86
CA PHE A 146 -5.07 0.05 -12.15
C PHE A 146 -3.57 -0.01 -12.44
N ILE A 147 -2.88 1.14 -12.38
CA ILE A 147 -1.44 1.24 -12.61
C ILE A 147 -0.68 0.48 -11.52
N GLY A 148 -1.04 0.65 -10.25
CA GLY A 148 -0.35 -0.03 -9.15
C GLY A 148 -0.45 -1.55 -9.22
N ASN A 149 -1.62 -2.09 -9.60
CA ASN A 149 -1.77 -3.53 -9.79
C ASN A 149 -0.93 -4.04 -10.98
N MET A 150 -0.87 -3.29 -12.09
CA MET A 150 -0.01 -3.63 -13.22
C MET A 150 1.48 -3.67 -12.82
N MET A 151 1.93 -2.66 -12.05
CA MET A 151 3.31 -2.60 -11.54
C MET A 151 3.62 -3.79 -10.63
N LEU A 152 2.71 -4.13 -9.71
CA LEU A 152 2.85 -5.27 -8.81
C LEU A 152 2.94 -6.59 -9.59
N LYS A 153 2.06 -6.80 -10.57
CA LYS A 153 2.07 -8.02 -11.40
C LYS A 153 3.31 -8.13 -12.28
N GLN A 154 3.83 -7.00 -12.76
CA GLN A 154 5.10 -7.00 -13.48
C GLN A 154 6.28 -7.37 -12.57
N ALA A 155 6.29 -6.89 -11.32
CA ALA A 155 7.31 -7.25 -10.32
C ALA A 155 7.30 -8.77 -10.03
N GLU A 156 6.12 -9.35 -9.83
CA GLU A 156 5.93 -10.80 -9.65
C GLU A 156 6.43 -11.60 -10.87
N ALA A 157 6.10 -11.13 -12.08
CA ALA A 157 6.54 -11.77 -13.31
C ALA A 157 8.07 -11.76 -13.45
N PHE A 158 8.73 -10.65 -13.11
CA PHE A 158 10.19 -10.56 -13.11
C PHE A 158 10.81 -11.50 -12.07
N TYR A 159 10.27 -11.55 -10.84
CA TYR A 159 10.74 -12.52 -9.85
C TYR A 159 10.65 -13.95 -10.36
N LYS A 160 9.51 -14.34 -10.93
CA LYS A 160 9.32 -15.67 -11.52
C LYS A 160 10.35 -15.98 -12.61
N LEU A 161 10.67 -15.01 -13.47
CA LEU A 161 11.70 -15.17 -14.51
C LEU A 161 13.09 -15.38 -13.90
N ILE A 162 13.45 -14.60 -12.88
CA ILE A 162 14.72 -14.70 -12.15
C ILE A 162 14.84 -16.08 -11.48
N SER A 163 13.77 -16.55 -10.83
CA SER A 163 13.73 -17.88 -10.21
C SER A 163 13.87 -19.00 -11.23
N ILE A 164 13.21 -18.93 -12.39
CA ILE A 164 13.36 -19.90 -13.49
C ILE A 164 14.79 -19.95 -14.02
N LYS A 165 15.49 -18.80 -13.97
CA LYS A 165 16.90 -18.69 -14.38
C LYS A 165 17.87 -19.02 -13.25
N GLU A 166 17.38 -19.45 -12.08
CA GLU A 166 18.17 -19.84 -10.92
C GLU A 166 19.17 -18.74 -10.48
N VAL A 167 18.77 -17.47 -10.66
CA VAL A 167 19.58 -16.33 -10.25
C VAL A 167 19.35 -16.09 -8.75
N CYS A 168 20.27 -16.58 -7.93
CA CYS A 168 20.22 -16.42 -6.48
C CYS A 168 20.84 -15.08 -6.06
N ASN A 169 19.99 -14.11 -5.69
CA ASN A 169 20.43 -12.84 -5.09
C ASN A 169 19.40 -12.38 -4.06
N GLY A 170 19.86 -12.02 -2.85
CA GLY A 170 18.98 -11.58 -1.76
C GLY A 170 18.12 -10.37 -2.09
N TYR A 171 18.57 -9.48 -2.99
CA TYR A 171 17.76 -8.38 -3.47
C TYR A 171 16.53 -8.86 -4.27
N PHE A 172 16.69 -9.86 -5.13
CA PHE A 172 15.57 -10.38 -5.90
C PHE A 172 14.56 -11.15 -5.03
N GLU A 173 14.99 -11.74 -3.91
CA GLU A 173 14.08 -12.32 -2.92
C GLU A 173 13.13 -11.30 -2.28
N MET A 174 13.47 -10.00 -2.30
CA MET A 174 12.55 -8.96 -1.88
C MET A 174 11.34 -8.83 -2.81
N PHE A 175 11.39 -9.35 -4.04
CA PHE A 175 10.23 -9.35 -4.95
C PHE A 175 9.29 -10.53 -4.70
N ASN A 176 9.67 -11.47 -3.84
CA ASN A 176 8.82 -12.58 -3.46
C ASN A 176 7.72 -12.11 -2.49
N PHE A 177 6.47 -12.05 -2.96
CA PHE A 177 5.34 -11.65 -2.13
C PHE A 177 5.16 -12.53 -0.88
N GLU A 178 5.62 -13.79 -0.91
CA GLU A 178 5.53 -14.72 0.22
C GLU A 178 6.34 -14.23 1.42
N ASN A 179 7.40 -13.46 1.21
CA ASN A 179 8.23 -12.89 2.27
C ASN A 179 7.50 -11.80 3.06
N PHE A 180 6.47 -11.17 2.49
CA PHE A 180 5.65 -10.17 3.18
C PHE A 180 4.35 -10.76 3.74
N GLY A 181 3.90 -11.90 3.19
CA GLY A 181 2.75 -12.66 3.65
C GLY A 181 1.37 -12.06 3.32
N GLY A 182 1.25 -10.74 3.20
CA GLY A 182 0.04 -10.08 2.77
C GLY A 182 0.14 -8.56 2.82
N THR A 183 -0.88 -7.91 2.31
CA THR A 183 -0.96 -6.46 2.20
C THR A 183 -2.10 -5.90 3.07
N PRO A 184 -1.86 -4.82 3.85
CA PRO A 184 -2.88 -4.22 4.67
C PRO A 184 -3.81 -3.32 3.84
N VAL A 185 -5.07 -3.31 4.24
CA VAL A 185 -6.10 -2.41 3.70
C VAL A 185 -6.11 -1.17 4.56
N LEU A 186 -5.67 -0.05 4.01
CA LEU A 186 -5.55 1.20 4.73
C LEU A 186 -6.82 2.05 4.58
N GLY A 187 -7.16 2.81 5.62
CA GLY A 187 -8.31 3.72 5.62
C GLY A 187 -9.66 3.10 6.00
N ILE A 188 -9.68 1.86 6.50
CA ILE A 188 -10.89 1.20 7.02
C ILE A 188 -10.88 1.12 8.56
N ASN A 189 -12.06 0.90 9.17
CA ASN A 189 -12.25 0.93 10.62
C ASN A 189 -11.65 -0.25 11.40
N ALA A 190 -10.91 -1.17 10.78
CA ALA A 190 -10.30 -2.30 11.47
C ALA A 190 -9.04 -2.84 10.76
N PRO A 191 -8.09 -3.45 11.48
CA PRO A 191 -6.90 -4.07 10.88
C PRO A 191 -7.26 -5.29 10.01
N LEU A 192 -7.14 -5.12 8.69
CA LEU A 192 -7.44 -6.14 7.69
C LEU A 192 -6.25 -6.35 6.75
N ILE A 193 -5.76 -7.59 6.65
CA ILE A 193 -4.65 -7.95 5.77
C ILE A 193 -5.16 -8.95 4.71
N ILE A 194 -4.79 -8.73 3.45
CA ILE A 194 -5.12 -9.61 2.33
C ILE A 194 -3.86 -10.31 1.87
N GLY A 195 -3.87 -11.64 1.91
CA GLY A 195 -2.84 -12.49 1.32
C GLY A 195 -3.16 -12.88 -0.12
N HIS A 196 -2.20 -13.51 -0.79
CA HIS A 196 -2.41 -14.02 -2.14
C HIS A 196 -3.11 -15.39 -2.09
N GLY A 197 -4.02 -15.67 -3.04
CA GLY A 197 -4.71 -16.98 -3.12
C GLY A 197 -3.81 -18.22 -3.27
N ILE A 198 -2.53 -18.03 -3.58
CA ILE A 198 -1.54 -19.11 -3.76
C ILE A 198 -0.53 -19.16 -2.60
N SER A 199 -0.80 -18.47 -1.48
CA SER A 199 0.09 -18.39 -0.32
C SER A 199 0.42 -19.76 0.26
N ASN A 200 1.72 -20.05 0.39
CA ASN A 200 2.26 -21.20 1.12
C ASN A 200 2.35 -20.94 2.64
N GLU A 201 2.85 -21.90 3.40
CA GLU A 201 3.01 -21.82 4.85
C GLU A 201 3.89 -20.65 5.32
N ILE A 202 4.91 -20.26 4.53
CA ILE A 202 5.77 -19.12 4.82
C ILE A 202 4.97 -17.83 4.69
N ALA A 203 4.20 -17.69 3.60
CA ALA A 203 3.34 -16.55 3.38
C ALA A 203 2.26 -16.42 4.47
N ILE A 204 1.63 -17.53 4.89
CA ILE A 204 0.65 -17.51 5.99
C ILE A 204 1.30 -17.08 7.31
N LYS A 205 2.48 -17.61 7.65
CA LYS A 205 3.23 -17.20 8.85
C LYS A 205 3.51 -15.70 8.83
N ASN A 206 4.04 -15.19 7.71
CA ASN A 206 4.38 -13.77 7.56
C ASN A 206 3.13 -12.89 7.59
N MET A 207 2.00 -13.36 7.07
CA MET A 207 0.72 -12.64 7.12
C MET A 207 0.23 -12.43 8.55
N LEU A 208 0.39 -13.44 9.41
CA LEU A 208 0.04 -13.35 10.83
C LEU A 208 0.95 -12.37 11.57
N LEU A 209 2.26 -12.42 11.30
CA LEU A 209 3.24 -11.47 11.88
C LEU A 209 2.93 -10.03 11.46
N HIS A 210 2.67 -9.81 10.17
CA HIS A 210 2.31 -8.49 9.66
C HIS A 210 0.99 -7.99 10.25
N THR A 211 0.00 -8.88 10.42
CA THR A 211 -1.26 -8.53 11.10
C THR A 211 -1.00 -8.06 12.54
N TYR A 212 -0.14 -8.76 13.28
CA TYR A 212 0.25 -8.37 14.63
C TYR A 212 0.96 -7.01 14.67
N GLU A 213 1.86 -6.72 13.72
CA GLU A 213 2.53 -5.42 13.60
C GLU A 213 1.52 -4.28 13.36
N VAL A 214 0.59 -4.46 12.42
CA VAL A 214 -0.45 -3.46 12.11
C VAL A 214 -1.37 -3.21 13.30
N VAL A 215 -1.76 -4.26 14.03
CA VAL A 215 -2.56 -4.16 15.26
C VAL A 215 -1.81 -3.37 16.33
N ASN A 216 -0.55 -3.71 16.59
CA ASN A 216 0.27 -3.04 17.60
C ASN A 216 0.59 -1.58 17.29
N ALA A 217 0.70 -1.23 16.00
CA ALA A 217 0.86 0.16 15.57
C ALA A 217 -0.35 1.04 15.94
N LYS A 218 -1.50 0.42 16.29
CA LYS A 218 -2.79 1.08 16.56
C LYS A 218 -3.23 1.95 15.39
N LEU A 219 -2.96 1.47 14.17
CA LEU A 219 -3.04 2.24 12.94
C LEU A 219 -4.41 2.92 12.76
N VAL A 220 -5.51 2.18 12.94
CA VAL A 220 -6.88 2.71 12.80
C VAL A 220 -7.13 3.88 13.74
N LYS A 221 -6.72 3.75 15.01
CA LYS A 221 -6.88 4.80 16.02
C LYS A 221 -6.10 6.04 15.62
N ARG A 222 -4.86 5.88 15.17
CA ARG A 222 -3.99 7.00 14.82
C ARG A 222 -4.39 7.69 13.52
N ILE A 223 -4.89 6.94 12.53
CA ILE A 223 -5.46 7.54 11.32
C ILE A 223 -6.64 8.44 11.70
N LYS A 224 -7.52 8.01 12.60
CA LYS A 224 -8.62 8.86 13.11
C LYS A 224 -8.09 10.13 13.78
N GLU A 225 -7.13 9.98 14.70
CA GLU A 225 -6.54 11.12 15.43
C GLU A 225 -5.85 12.14 14.51
N GLU A 226 -5.23 11.71 13.40
CA GLU A 226 -4.61 12.62 12.44
C GLU A 226 -5.62 13.25 11.46
N LEU A 227 -6.75 12.59 11.19
CA LEU A 227 -7.83 13.15 10.36
C LEU A 227 -8.69 14.19 11.12
N ASP A 228 -8.76 14.07 12.44
CA ASP A 228 -9.51 14.99 13.30
C ASP A 228 -8.73 16.28 13.67
N ARG A 229 -7.46 16.40 13.23
CA ARG A 229 -6.58 17.56 13.47
C ARG A 229 -6.65 18.57 12.31
#